data_AF-A0A966G4K8-F1
#
_entry.id   AF-A0A966G4K8-F1
#
_cell.length_a   1.000
_cell.length_b   1.000
_cell.length_c   1.000
_cell.angle_alpha   90.00
_cell.angle_beta   90.00
_cell.angle_gamma   90.00
#
_symmetry.space_group_name_H-M   'P 1'
#
loop_
_entity.id
_entity.type
_entity.pdbx_description
1 polymer ?
#
loop_
_entity_poly.entity_id
_entity_poly.type
_entity_poly.pdbx_seq_one_letter_code
_entity_poly.pdbx_strand_id
1 'polypeptide(L)'
;MGHQWLIWSAFQKSESMCIIVARDKTVAKIKGRPSKNSELDRLERVQTETNSEPNIKVRLGRADGAFWETLKEEAPDKLILGYDQHFKEADILAHFPNLKIERATAYAPEIFKSSKF
;
A
#
# COMPACT_ATOMS: atom_id res chain seq x y z
N MET A 1 -11.18 1.78 -8.46
CA MET A 1 -10.65 2.55 -9.60
C MET A 1 -9.32 3.22 -9.26
N GLY A 2 -9.21 4.14 -8.29
CA GLY A 2 -7.91 4.73 -7.94
C GLY A 2 -6.86 3.73 -7.41
N HIS A 3 -7.25 2.76 -6.57
CA HIS A 3 -6.33 1.74 -6.06
C HIS A 3 -5.92 0.70 -7.12
N GLN A 4 -6.80 0.40 -8.08
CA GLN A 4 -6.50 -0.53 -9.19
C GLN A 4 -5.42 0.05 -10.12
N TRP A 5 -5.49 1.36 -10.41
CA TRP A 5 -4.45 2.02 -11.19
C TRP A 5 -3.09 2.00 -10.50
N LEU A 6 -3.07 2.24 -9.18
CA LEU A 6 -1.86 2.14 -8.37
C LEU A 6 -1.24 0.74 -8.47
N ILE A 7 -2.05 -0.30 -8.24
CA ILE A 7 -1.60 -1.70 -8.30
C ILE A 7 -1.09 -2.03 -9.70
N TRP A 8 -1.84 -1.69 -10.74
CA TRP A 8 -1.44 -1.94 -12.13
C TRP A 8 -0.14 -1.22 -12.50
N SER A 9 -0.01 0.06 -12.18
CA SER A 9 1.21 0.84 -12.48
C SER A 9 2.42 0.33 -11.71
N ALA A 10 2.23 -0.11 -10.47
CA ALA A 10 3.28 -0.74 -9.67
C ALA A 10 3.71 -2.08 -10.28
N PHE A 11 2.74 -2.92 -10.67
CA PHE A 11 2.98 -4.23 -11.25
C PHE A 11 3.77 -4.15 -12.57
N GLN A 12 3.44 -3.21 -13.46
CA GLN A 12 4.17 -3.00 -14.72
C GLN A 12 5.65 -2.62 -14.52
N LYS A 13 6.04 -2.21 -13.31
CA LYS A 13 7.41 -1.76 -12.95
C LYS A 13 8.12 -2.73 -12.00
N SER A 14 7.58 -3.94 -11.84
CA SER A 14 8.07 -4.94 -10.88
C SER A 14 8.03 -6.35 -11.46
N GLU A 15 9.04 -7.17 -11.18
CA GLU A 15 9.02 -8.59 -11.51
C GLU A 15 8.07 -9.37 -10.57
N SER A 16 8.03 -8.95 -9.30
CA SER A 16 7.09 -9.42 -8.28
C SER A 16 6.68 -8.26 -7.36
N MET A 17 5.48 -8.37 -6.77
CA MET A 17 4.90 -7.32 -5.96
C MET A 17 4.31 -7.89 -4.68
N CYS A 18 4.56 -7.22 -3.54
CA CYS A 18 3.81 -7.46 -2.32
C CYS A 18 2.89 -6.27 -2.00
N ILE A 19 1.60 -6.54 -1.84
CA ILE A 19 0.61 -5.55 -1.42
C ILE A 19 0.29 -5.76 0.06
N ILE A 20 0.57 -4.74 0.87
CA ILE A 20 0.28 -4.72 2.30
C ILE A 20 -1.02 -3.96 2.55
N VAL A 21 -2.04 -4.68 3.02
CA VAL A 21 -3.32 -4.09 3.44
C VAL A 21 -3.22 -3.70 4.92
N ALA A 22 -3.32 -2.40 5.20
CA ALA A 22 -3.23 -1.89 6.58
C ALA A 22 -4.36 -2.45 7.46
N ARG A 23 -4.02 -2.77 8.72
CA ARG A 23 -4.99 -3.18 9.75
C ARG A 23 -5.98 -2.07 10.07
N ASP A 24 -7.20 -2.42 10.47
CA ASP A 24 -8.23 -1.44 10.83
C ASP A 24 -7.78 -0.52 11.97
N LYS A 25 -7.07 -1.09 12.96
CA LYS A 25 -6.44 -0.31 14.06
C LYS A 25 -5.45 0.72 13.52
N THR A 26 -4.62 0.33 12.56
CA THR A 26 -3.63 1.21 11.93
C THR A 26 -4.32 2.31 11.12
N VAL A 27 -5.36 1.96 10.36
CA VAL A 27 -6.14 2.94 9.59
C VAL A 27 -6.83 3.95 10.52
N ALA A 28 -7.45 3.49 11.59
CA ALA A 28 -8.10 4.35 12.59
C ALA A 28 -7.10 5.30 13.26
N LYS A 29 -5.91 4.80 13.62
CA LYS A 29 -4.84 5.61 14.21
C LYS A 29 -4.33 6.70 13.26
N ILE A 30 -4.18 6.39 11.97
CA ILE A 30 -3.66 7.33 10.97
C ILE A 30 -4.74 8.34 10.55
N LYS A 31 -5.97 7.90 10.30
CA LYS A 31 -7.04 8.74 9.74
C LYS A 31 -7.92 9.40 10.80
N GLY A 32 -7.78 9.02 12.07
CA GLY A 32 -8.66 9.45 13.17
C GLY A 32 -10.09 8.88 13.07
N ARG A 33 -10.36 7.97 12.12
CA ARG A 33 -11.67 7.35 11.89
C ARG A 33 -11.51 5.94 11.30
N PRO A 34 -12.43 5.01 11.60
CA PRO A 34 -12.40 3.68 11.00
C PRO A 34 -12.60 3.74 9.48
N SER A 35 -12.08 2.71 8.80
CA SER A 35 -12.45 2.43 7.42
C SER A 35 -13.92 1.99 7.36
N LYS A 36 -14.59 2.24 6.23
CA LYS A 36 -15.94 1.73 5.99
C LYS A 36 -15.98 0.21 5.82
N ASN A 37 -14.97 -0.32 5.13
CA ASN A 37 -14.79 -1.75 4.91
C ASN A 37 -13.72 -2.27 5.88
N SER A 38 -13.94 -3.45 6.46
CA SER A 38 -13.01 -4.06 7.39
C SER A 38 -11.68 -4.42 6.71
N GLU A 39 -10.66 -4.73 7.50
CA GLU A 39 -9.38 -5.19 6.97
C GLU A 39 -9.49 -6.50 6.17
N LEU A 40 -10.43 -7.38 6.54
CA LEU A 40 -10.69 -8.63 5.83
C LEU A 40 -11.40 -8.38 4.50
N ASP A 41 -12.44 -7.52 4.49
CA ASP A 41 -13.13 -7.17 3.23
C ASP A 41 -12.18 -6.49 2.25
N ARG A 42 -11.30 -5.63 2.75
CA ARG A 42 -10.26 -4.96 1.95
C ARG A 42 -9.22 -5.96 1.44
N LEU A 43 -8.82 -6.93 2.25
CA LEU A 43 -7.89 -7.98 1.84
C LEU A 43 -8.49 -8.85 0.73
N GLU A 44 -9.68 -9.40 0.96
CA GLU A 44 -10.37 -10.29 0.02
C GLU A 44 -10.61 -9.60 -1.32
N ARG A 45 -11.02 -8.34 -1.28
CA ARG A 45 -11.21 -7.53 -2.48
C ARG A 45 -9.91 -7.41 -3.29
N VAL A 46 -8.80 -7.06 -2.65
CA VAL A 46 -7.52 -6.92 -3.35
C VAL A 46 -7.05 -8.27 -3.89
N GLN A 47 -7.20 -9.35 -3.11
CA GLN A 47 -6.88 -10.71 -3.56
C GLN A 47 -7.68 -11.12 -4.78
N THR A 48 -8.97 -10.81 -4.82
CA THR A 48 -9.84 -11.11 -5.97
C THR A 48 -9.44 -10.28 -7.19
N GLU A 49 -9.11 -9.00 -6.99
CA GLU A 49 -8.66 -8.11 -8.06
C GLU A 49 -7.29 -8.50 -8.64
N THR A 50 -6.45 -9.25 -7.89
CA THR A 50 -5.09 -9.65 -8.32
C THR A 50 -4.91 -11.16 -8.50
N ASN A 51 -5.98 -11.97 -8.42
CA ASN A 51 -5.88 -13.43 -8.41
C ASN A 51 -5.33 -14.02 -9.72
N SER A 52 -5.41 -13.28 -10.83
CA SER A 52 -4.86 -13.68 -12.12
C SER A 52 -3.34 -13.52 -12.21
N GLU A 53 -2.72 -12.79 -11.29
CA GLU A 53 -1.31 -12.42 -11.34
C GLU A 53 -0.48 -13.25 -10.34
N PRO A 54 0.24 -14.30 -10.78
CA PRO A 54 0.95 -15.20 -9.86
C PRO A 54 2.11 -14.54 -9.11
N ASN A 55 2.60 -13.41 -9.62
CA ASN A 55 3.72 -12.66 -9.03
C ASN A 55 3.25 -11.60 -8.01
N ILE A 56 1.96 -11.57 -7.66
CA ILE A 56 1.41 -10.65 -6.66
C ILE A 56 1.07 -11.40 -5.38
N LYS A 57 1.74 -11.04 -4.29
CA LYS A 57 1.43 -11.49 -2.93
C LYS A 57 0.65 -10.42 -2.20
N VAL A 58 -0.54 -10.75 -1.71
CA VAL A 58 -1.38 -9.83 -0.92
C VAL A 58 -1.50 -10.33 0.51
N ARG A 59 -1.18 -9.48 1.49
CA ARG A 59 -1.38 -9.82 2.91
C ARG A 59 -1.73 -8.62 3.77
N LEU A 60 -2.23 -8.89 4.97
CA LEU A 60 -2.41 -7.87 5.99
C LEU A 60 -1.06 -7.40 6.54
N GLY A 61 -1.00 -6.12 6.90
CA GLY A 61 0.12 -5.57 7.66
C GLY A 61 0.26 -6.22 9.03
N ARG A 62 1.39 -5.96 9.69
CA ARG A 62 1.64 -6.45 11.05
C ARG A 62 0.57 -5.95 12.03
N ALA A 63 0.25 -6.80 13.00
CA ALA A 63 -0.77 -6.50 14.01
C ALA A 63 -0.36 -5.34 14.95
N ASP A 64 0.95 -5.15 15.15
CA ASP A 64 1.53 -4.03 15.90
C ASP A 64 1.61 -2.73 15.09
N GLY A 65 1.29 -2.79 13.79
CA GLY A 65 1.39 -1.64 12.88
C GLY A 65 2.82 -1.15 12.64
N ALA A 66 3.84 -1.96 12.95
CA ALA A 66 5.23 -1.59 12.79
C ALA A 66 5.63 -1.54 11.30
N PHE A 67 5.57 -0.34 10.73
CA PHE A 67 5.92 -0.07 9.33
C PHE A 67 7.35 -0.51 9.00
N TRP A 68 8.31 -0.15 9.86
CA TRP A 68 9.73 -0.48 9.66
C TRP A 68 10.00 -1.98 9.67
N GLU A 69 9.39 -2.73 10.59
CA GLU A 69 9.53 -4.18 10.65
C GLU A 69 8.85 -4.86 9.45
N THR A 70 7.74 -4.30 8.96
CA THR A 70 7.09 -4.79 7.73
C THR A 70 8.02 -4.63 6.52
N LEU A 71 8.73 -3.50 6.40
CA LEU A 71 9.71 -3.29 5.33
C LEU A 71 10.91 -4.23 5.45
N LYS A 72 11.39 -4.53 6.67
CA LYS A 72 12.47 -5.51 6.88
C LYS A 72 12.06 -6.92 6.48
N GLU A 73 10.84 -7.33 6.83
CA GLU A 73 10.31 -8.67 6.53
C GLU A 73 10.15 -8.92 5.03
N GLU A 74 9.59 -7.96 4.30
CA GLU A 74 9.38 -8.11 2.85
C GLU A 74 10.64 -7.76 2.05
N ALA A 75 11.61 -7.07 2.66
CA ALA A 75 12.90 -6.68 2.09
C ALA A 75 12.83 -6.22 0.61
N PRO A 76 11.97 -5.24 0.26
CA PRO A 76 11.77 -4.86 -1.13
C PRO A 76 12.95 -4.06 -1.69
N ASP A 77 13.23 -4.19 -2.99
CA ASP A 77 14.15 -3.30 -3.71
C ASP A 77 13.53 -1.92 -3.99
N LYS A 78 12.20 -1.88 -4.08
CA LYS A 78 11.42 -0.69 -4.39
C LYS A 78 10.17 -0.60 -3.52
N LEU A 79 9.97 0.57 -2.92
CA LEU A 79 8.78 0.93 -2.17
C LEU A 79 7.96 1.95 -2.96
N ILE A 80 6.72 1.58 -3.29
CA ILE A 80 5.77 2.48 -3.95
C ILE A 80 4.79 3.02 -2.91
N LEU A 81 4.84 4.33 -2.67
CA LEU A 81 3.95 5.01 -1.74
C LEU A 81 2.76 5.63 -2.49
N GLY A 82 1.60 5.61 -1.84
CA GLY A 82 0.44 6.38 -2.30
C GLY A 82 0.70 7.88 -2.21
N TYR A 83 0.12 8.67 -3.11
CA TYR A 83 0.28 10.13 -3.15
C TYR A 83 -0.17 10.82 -1.86
N ASP A 84 -1.11 10.21 -1.12
CA ASP A 84 -1.69 10.71 0.13
C ASP A 84 -0.96 10.22 1.39
N GLN A 85 0.13 9.46 1.25
CA GLN A 85 0.90 8.93 2.38
C GLN A 85 2.01 9.90 2.81
N HIS A 86 1.86 10.48 4.01
CA HIS A 86 2.79 11.47 4.60
C HIS A 86 4.09 10.88 5.19
N PHE A 87 4.63 9.79 4.64
CA PHE A 87 5.96 9.32 5.04
C PHE A 87 7.04 10.22 4.45
N LYS A 88 8.02 10.66 5.23
CA LYS A 88 9.17 11.38 4.68
C LYS A 88 10.16 10.38 4.10
N GLU A 89 10.56 10.59 2.86
CA GLU A 89 11.51 9.71 2.17
C GLU A 89 12.87 9.71 2.88
N ALA A 90 13.30 10.84 3.42
CA ALA A 90 14.52 10.95 4.22
C ALA A 90 14.53 10.00 5.43
N ASP A 91 13.40 9.87 6.14
CA ASP A 91 13.30 8.98 7.31
C ASP A 91 13.41 7.50 6.88
N ILE A 92 12.86 7.17 5.71
CA ILE A 92 12.94 5.82 5.14
C ILE A 92 14.37 5.51 4.71
N LEU A 93 15.01 6.41 3.97
CA LEU A 93 16.39 6.22 3.48
C LEU A 93 17.41 6.19 4.62
N ALA A 94 17.14 6.85 5.75
CA ALA A 94 17.98 6.74 6.95
C ALA A 94 18.02 5.31 7.51
N HIS A 95 16.93 4.54 7.37
CA HIS A 95 16.84 3.15 7.82
C HIS A 95 17.15 2.14 6.70
N PHE A 96 16.87 2.50 5.45
CA PHE A 96 17.00 1.66 4.25
C PHE A 96 17.66 2.45 3.12
N PRO A 97 18.98 2.69 3.18
CA PRO A 97 19.66 3.59 2.24
C PRO A 97 19.65 3.11 0.79
N ASN A 98 19.50 1.79 0.56
CA ASN A 98 19.47 1.19 -0.77
C ASN A 98 18.04 1.07 -1.35
N LEU A 99 17.01 1.41 -0.58
CA LEU A 99 15.62 1.26 -1.00
C LEU A 99 15.24 2.35 -2.01
N LYS A 100 14.76 1.95 -3.18
CA LYS A 100 14.22 2.91 -4.16
C LYS A 100 12.80 3.30 -3.73
N ILE A 101 12.56 4.58 -3.51
CA ILE A 101 11.22 5.06 -3.15
C ILE A 101 10.60 5.77 -4.36
N GLU A 102 9.38 5.38 -4.70
CA GLU A 102 8.61 6.01 -5.76
C GLU A 102 7.23 6.39 -5.21
N ARG A 103 6.79 7.62 -5.46
CA ARG A 103 5.40 8.01 -5.19
C ARG A 103 4.59 7.78 -6.43
N ALA A 104 3.52 7.02 -6.30
CA ALA A 104 2.58 6.90 -7.38
C ALA A 104 1.96 8.28 -7.66
N THR A 105 2.03 8.70 -8.92
CA THR A 105 1.32 9.89 -9.40
C THR A 105 -0.17 9.71 -9.13
N ALA A 106 -0.81 10.71 -8.52
CA ALA A 106 -2.23 10.68 -8.26
C ALA A 106 -2.99 10.39 -9.56
N TYR A 107 -3.76 9.30 -9.61
CA TYR A 107 -4.65 9.04 -10.73
C TYR A 107 -5.81 10.03 -10.64
N ALA A 108 -5.72 11.13 -11.40
CA ALA A 108 -6.73 12.18 -11.51
C ALA A 108 -7.33 12.59 -10.14
N PRO A 109 -6.60 13.37 -9.30
CA PRO A 109 -7.06 13.79 -7.98
C PRO A 109 -8.38 14.59 -7.99
N GLU A 110 -8.77 15.12 -9.15
CA GLU A 110 -10.04 15.82 -9.36
C GLU A 110 -11.25 14.89 -9.60
N ILE A 111 -11.02 13.64 -10.02
CA ILE A 111 -12.11 12.70 -10.38
C ILE A 111 -12.35 11.66 -9.27
N PHE A 112 -11.32 11.28 -8.49
CA PHE A 112 -11.39 10.11 -7.60
C PHE A 112 -11.05 10.38 -6.13
N LYS A 113 -11.42 11.55 -5.58
CA LYS A 113 -11.60 11.69 -4.13
C LYS A 113 -12.73 10.75 -3.69
N SER A 114 -12.42 9.51 -3.36
CA SER A 114 -13.39 8.53 -2.85
C SER A 114 -13.86 8.91 -1.44
N SER A 115 -14.71 9.94 -1.35
CA SER A 115 -15.59 10.21 -0.21
C SER A 115 -16.91 9.41 -0.29
N LYS A 116 -17.10 8.60 -1.34
CA LYS A 116 -18.18 7.61 -1.52
C LYS A 116 -17.47 6.45 -2.23
N PHE A 117 -17.37 5.23 -1.71
CA PHE A 117 -18.40 4.35 -1.16
C PHE A 117 -17.80 3.50 -0.05
#